data_AF-A0A5S6QPA7-F1
#
_entry.id   AF-A0A5S6QPA7-F1
#
_cell.length_a   1.000
_cell.length_b   1.000
_cell.length_c   1.000
_cell.angle_alpha   90.00
_cell.angle_beta   90.00
_cell.angle_gamma   90.00
#
_symmetry.space_group_name_H-M   'P 1'
#
loop_
_entity.id
_entity.type
_entity.pdbx_description
1 polymer ?
#
loop_
_entity_poly.entity_id
_entity_poly.type
_entity_poly.pdbx_seq_one_letter_code
_entity_poly.pdbx_strand_id
1 'polypeptide(L)'
;MEDGEEMLDKESRELTNEELIELEEERVAEEEKREAEKEEEEPERKFTTEGLSGLSSLLNKLRIHFEAMDPNIERFARIERMAHDVFRPYREIFEEKKKHTIQTKLTMFMKKPTPVTPTAASDDDINDPQPSTSGR
;
A
#
# COMPACT_ATOMS: atom_id res chain seq x y z
N MET A 1 -56.50 21.30 27.07
CA MET A 1 -55.65 20.32 26.37
C MET A 1 -54.26 20.90 26.43
N GLU A 2 -53.56 20.56 27.50
CA GLU A 2 -52.21 21.01 27.83
C GLU A 2 -51.43 19.71 27.92
N ASP A 3 -50.82 19.31 26.80
CA ASP A 3 -49.98 18.10 26.73
C ASP A 3 -49.16 18.16 25.43
N GLY A 4 -48.19 19.07 25.40
CA GLY A 4 -47.34 19.30 24.23
C GLY A 4 -46.05 20.04 24.56
N GLU A 5 -46.03 20.78 25.68
CA GLU A 5 -44.85 21.54 26.13
C GLU A 5 -44.04 20.80 27.22
N GLU A 6 -44.57 19.74 27.84
CA GLU A 6 -43.89 19.01 28.95
C GLU A 6 -42.90 17.92 28.48
N MET A 7 -42.63 17.82 27.18
CA MET A 7 -41.65 16.86 26.64
C MET A 7 -40.32 17.48 26.22
N LEU A 8 -40.19 18.82 26.26
CA LEU A 8 -38.96 19.53 25.85
C LEU A 8 -38.15 20.11 27.01
N ASP A 9 -38.51 19.81 28.26
CA ASP A 9 -37.81 20.33 29.46
C ASP A 9 -37.00 19.27 30.22
N LYS A 10 -36.70 18.12 29.57
CA LYS A 10 -35.87 17.06 30.16
C LYS A 10 -34.42 17.04 29.66
N GLU A 11 -34.09 17.89 28.68
CA GLU A 11 -32.77 17.97 28.05
C GLU A 11 -31.95 19.21 28.42
N SER A 12 -32.50 20.11 29.25
CA SER A 12 -31.79 21.30 29.78
C SER A 12 -31.03 21.02 31.09
N ARG A 13 -30.97 19.77 31.55
CA ARG A 13 -30.20 19.38 32.74
C ARG A 13 -28.70 19.39 32.40
N GLU A 14 -27.91 20.10 33.19
CA GLU A 14 -26.46 20.01 33.12
C GLU A 14 -26.03 18.58 33.45
N LEU A 15 -25.25 17.97 32.55
CA LEU A 15 -24.69 16.64 32.77
C LEU A 15 -23.89 16.64 34.08
N THR A 16 -24.08 15.61 34.89
CA THR A 16 -23.24 15.44 36.07
C THR A 16 -21.81 15.05 35.66
N ASN A 17 -20.84 15.27 36.55
CA ASN A 17 -19.47 14.87 36.28
C ASN A 17 -19.35 13.36 36.01
N GLU A 18 -20.14 12.55 36.71
CA GLU A 18 -20.23 11.11 36.44
C GLU A 18 -20.79 10.80 35.03
N GLU A 19 -21.86 11.47 34.59
CA GLU A 19 -22.42 11.28 33.23
C GLU A 19 -21.43 11.71 32.14
N LEU A 20 -20.61 12.73 32.40
CA LEU A 20 -19.52 13.16 31.51
C LEU A 20 -18.40 12.12 31.39
N ILE A 21 -18.07 11.44 32.50
CA ILE A 21 -17.07 10.37 32.52
C ILE A 21 -17.59 9.15 31.76
N GLU A 22 -18.86 8.76 31.95
CA GLU A 22 -19.46 7.64 31.24
C GLU A 22 -19.50 7.87 29.72
N LEU A 23 -19.80 9.10 29.27
CA LEU A 23 -19.76 9.49 27.85
C LEU A 23 -18.34 9.45 27.26
N GLU A 24 -17.34 9.83 28.04
CA GLU A 24 -15.93 9.76 27.66
C GLU A 24 -15.51 8.30 27.48
N GLU A 25 -15.85 7.43 28.44
CA GLU A 25 -15.57 6.00 28.40
C GLU A 25 -16.26 5.30 27.22
N GLU A 26 -17.52 5.63 26.94
CA GLU A 26 -18.26 5.11 25.77
C GLU A 26 -17.59 5.53 24.46
N ARG A 27 -17.18 6.80 24.36
CA ARG A 27 -16.49 7.30 23.16
C ARG A 27 -15.14 6.60 22.96
N VAL A 28 -14.36 6.44 24.03
CA VAL A 28 -13.07 5.73 23.99
C VAL A 28 -13.28 4.26 23.60
N ALA A 29 -14.27 3.58 24.18
CA ALA A 29 -14.59 2.20 23.84
C ALA A 29 -15.07 2.06 22.38
N GLU A 30 -15.85 3.02 21.87
CA GLU A 30 -16.28 3.04 20.47
C GLU A 30 -15.10 3.30 19.52
N GLU A 31 -14.17 4.20 19.89
CA GLU A 31 -12.96 4.49 19.14
C GLU A 31 -12.01 3.28 19.11
N GLU A 32 -11.76 2.64 20.26
CA GLU A 32 -10.99 1.39 20.35
C GLU A 32 -11.62 0.27 19.52
N LYS A 33 -12.96 0.15 19.54
CA LYS A 33 -13.66 -0.83 18.71
C LYS A 33 -13.52 -0.53 17.21
N ARG A 34 -13.61 0.74 16.81
CA ARG A 34 -13.39 1.17 15.41
C ARG A 34 -11.94 0.98 14.97
N GLU A 35 -10.98 1.16 15.87
CA GLU A 35 -9.56 0.90 15.62
C GLU A 35 -9.29 -0.61 15.49
N ALA A 36 -9.86 -1.43 16.37
CA ALA A 36 -9.77 -2.89 16.29
C ALA A 36 -10.42 -3.44 15.00
N GLU A 37 -11.57 -2.89 14.59
CA GLU A 37 -12.21 -3.23 13.30
C GLU A 37 -11.37 -2.79 12.08
N LYS A 38 -10.56 -1.72 12.21
CA LYS A 38 -9.58 -1.29 11.20
C LYS A 38 -8.34 -2.17 11.15
N GLU A 39 -7.92 -2.67 12.30
CA GLU A 39 -6.76 -3.57 12.41
C GLU A 39 -7.11 -4.99 11.90
N GLU A 40 -8.39 -5.37 11.97
CA GLU A 40 -8.97 -6.57 11.34
C GLU A 40 -9.35 -6.36 9.85
N GLU A 41 -8.65 -5.48 9.14
CA GLU A 41 -8.79 -5.36 7.69
C GLU A 41 -8.19 -6.64 7.04
N GLU A 42 -9.07 -7.51 6.51
CA GLU A 42 -8.67 -8.75 5.83
C GLU A 42 -7.56 -8.44 4.81
N PRO A 43 -6.44 -9.18 4.80
CA PRO A 43 -5.29 -8.85 3.96
C PRO A 43 -5.75 -8.69 2.51
N GLU A 44 -5.49 -7.50 1.95
CA GLU A 44 -5.95 -7.17 0.61
C GLU A 44 -5.58 -8.29 -0.38
N ARG A 45 -6.59 -8.91 -0.99
CA ARG A 45 -6.41 -10.01 -1.94
C ARG A 45 -5.77 -9.49 -3.22
N LYS A 46 -4.45 -9.49 -3.26
CA LYS A 46 -3.63 -8.97 -4.38
C LYS A 46 -3.02 -10.10 -5.19
N PHE A 47 -3.01 -9.95 -6.52
CA PHE A 47 -2.22 -10.83 -7.37
C PHE A 47 -0.72 -10.56 -7.15
N THR A 48 0.03 -11.61 -6.84
CA THR A 48 1.49 -11.60 -6.76
C THR A 48 2.09 -12.23 -8.00
N THR A 49 3.32 -11.85 -8.36
CA THR A 49 4.03 -12.47 -9.49
C THR A 49 4.26 -13.96 -9.27
N GLU A 50 4.53 -14.36 -8.02
CA GLU A 50 4.70 -15.77 -7.63
C GLU A 50 3.39 -16.56 -7.69
N GLY A 51 2.27 -15.95 -7.26
CA GLY A 51 0.95 -16.58 -7.36
C GLY A 51 0.57 -16.85 -8.82
N LEU A 52 0.77 -15.85 -9.69
CA LEU A 52 0.47 -15.97 -11.12
C LEU A 52 1.40 -16.96 -11.85
N SER A 53 2.68 -17.04 -11.49
CA SER A 53 3.58 -18.07 -12.04
C SER A 53 3.23 -19.47 -11.53
N GLY A 54 2.72 -19.57 -10.29
CA GLY A 54 2.16 -20.80 -9.73
C GLY A 54 0.98 -21.34 -10.53
N LEU A 55 0.05 -20.49 -10.97
CA LEU A 55 -1.09 -20.89 -11.81
C LEU A 55 -0.64 -21.52 -13.14
N SER A 56 0.39 -20.96 -13.76
CA SER A 56 0.96 -21.51 -15.00
C SER A 56 1.56 -22.90 -14.78
N SER A 57 2.22 -23.09 -13.63
CA SER A 57 2.78 -24.39 -13.24
C SER A 57 1.69 -25.44 -12.99
N LEU A 58 0.57 -25.04 -12.36
CA LEU A 58 -0.59 -25.91 -12.16
C LEU A 58 -1.24 -26.31 -13.48
N LEU A 59 -1.39 -25.39 -14.42
CA LEU A 59 -1.93 -25.70 -15.75
C LEU A 59 -1.05 -26.71 -16.50
N ASN A 60 0.27 -26.58 -16.41
CA ASN A 60 1.19 -27.54 -17.02
C ASN A 60 1.10 -28.93 -16.37
N LYS A 61 0.98 -28.99 -15.03
CA LYS A 61 0.74 -30.27 -14.33
C LYS A 61 -0.56 -30.91 -14.77
N LEU A 62 -1.64 -30.13 -14.85
CA LEU A 62 -2.94 -30.60 -15.32
C LEU A 62 -2.85 -31.18 -16.74
N ARG A 63 -2.12 -30.52 -17.64
CA ARG A 63 -1.85 -31.01 -18.98
C ARG A 63 -1.13 -32.36 -18.97
N ILE A 64 -0.03 -32.49 -18.21
CA ILE A 64 0.74 -33.74 -18.10
C ILE A 64 -0.16 -34.88 -17.59
N HIS A 65 -1.03 -34.60 -16.62
CA HIS A 65 -1.99 -35.59 -16.13
C HIS A 65 -2.98 -36.02 -17.21
N PHE A 66 -3.51 -35.09 -18.01
CA PHE A 66 -4.37 -35.44 -19.13
C PHE A 66 -3.62 -36.26 -20.20
N GLU A 67 -2.41 -35.87 -20.58
CA GLU A 67 -1.57 -36.63 -21.52
C GLU A 67 -1.34 -38.07 -21.08
N ALA A 68 -1.18 -38.30 -19.78
CA ALA A 68 -0.96 -39.65 -19.23
C ALA A 68 -2.24 -40.50 -19.18
N MET A 69 -3.41 -39.89 -18.98
CA MET A 69 -4.69 -40.59 -18.82
C MET A 69 -5.48 -40.71 -20.14
N ASP A 70 -5.26 -39.81 -21.07
CA ASP A 70 -6.05 -39.64 -22.28
C ASP A 70 -5.21 -39.90 -23.53
N PRO A 71 -5.42 -41.03 -24.23
CA PRO A 71 -4.74 -41.29 -25.49
C PRO A 71 -5.19 -40.34 -26.62
N ASN A 72 -6.31 -39.62 -26.46
CA ASN A 72 -6.77 -38.65 -27.45
C ASN A 72 -6.12 -37.29 -27.24
N ILE A 73 -5.08 -37.02 -28.03
CA ILE A 73 -4.31 -35.78 -27.98
C ILE A 73 -5.16 -34.54 -28.28
N GLU A 74 -6.11 -34.64 -29.21
CA GLU A 74 -6.92 -33.49 -29.63
C GLU A 74 -7.84 -33.00 -28.51
N ARG A 75 -8.30 -33.91 -27.64
CA ARG A 75 -9.20 -33.57 -26.54
C ARG A 75 -8.51 -32.68 -25.51
N PHE A 76 -7.30 -33.04 -25.05
CA PHE A 76 -6.58 -32.20 -24.11
C PHE A 76 -6.01 -30.94 -24.79
N ALA A 77 -5.61 -31.00 -26.06
CA ALA A 77 -5.14 -29.82 -26.80
C ALA A 77 -6.25 -28.75 -26.94
N ARG A 78 -7.51 -29.17 -27.06
CA ARG A 78 -8.66 -28.25 -27.01
C ARG A 78 -8.82 -27.61 -25.64
N ILE A 79 -8.70 -28.39 -24.56
CA ILE A 79 -8.78 -27.89 -23.17
C ILE A 79 -7.64 -26.89 -22.91
N GLU A 80 -6.43 -27.19 -23.37
CA GLU A 80 -5.27 -26.31 -23.22
C GLU A 80 -5.49 -24.94 -23.89
N ARG A 81 -6.02 -24.92 -25.13
CA ARG A 81 -6.38 -23.65 -25.79
C ARG A 81 -7.44 -22.88 -25.01
N MET A 82 -8.50 -23.55 -24.57
CA MET A 82 -9.55 -22.91 -23.77
C MET A 82 -8.99 -22.34 -22.47
N ALA A 83 -8.11 -23.08 -21.80
CA ALA A 83 -7.43 -22.60 -20.60
C ALA A 83 -6.59 -21.36 -20.91
N HIS A 84 -5.79 -21.35 -21.99
CA HIS A 84 -5.04 -20.16 -22.38
C HIS A 84 -5.91 -18.92 -22.61
N ASP A 85 -7.07 -19.09 -23.22
CA ASP A 85 -8.00 -17.98 -23.42
C ASP A 85 -8.63 -17.49 -22.10
N VAL A 86 -9.06 -18.41 -21.24
CA VAL A 86 -9.60 -18.08 -19.90
C VAL A 86 -8.54 -17.40 -19.01
N PHE A 87 -7.29 -17.84 -19.09
CA PHE A 87 -6.19 -17.29 -18.29
C PHE A 87 -5.57 -16.00 -18.87
N ARG A 88 -5.99 -15.57 -20.06
CA ARG A 88 -5.44 -14.37 -20.73
C ARG A 88 -5.45 -13.12 -19.85
N PRO A 89 -6.55 -12.75 -19.15
CA PRO A 89 -6.57 -11.55 -18.31
C PRO A 89 -5.53 -11.59 -17.18
N TYR A 90 -5.31 -12.78 -16.59
CA TYR A 90 -4.32 -12.96 -15.54
C TYR A 90 -2.88 -12.89 -16.05
N ARG A 91 -2.64 -13.34 -17.29
CA ARG A 91 -1.34 -13.16 -17.95
C ARG A 91 -1.03 -11.68 -18.17
N GLU A 92 -2.02 -10.89 -18.53
CA GLU A 92 -1.85 -9.44 -18.70
C GLU A 92 -1.43 -8.77 -17.38
N ILE A 93 -2.10 -9.10 -16.27
CA ILE A 93 -1.73 -8.65 -14.92
C ILE A 93 -0.29 -9.05 -14.58
N PHE A 94 0.09 -10.30 -14.87
CA PHE A 94 1.46 -10.77 -14.63
C PHE A 94 2.50 -9.95 -15.39
N GLU A 95 2.28 -9.73 -16.68
CA GLU A 95 3.19 -8.99 -17.54
C GLU A 95 3.29 -7.51 -17.14
N GLU A 96 2.17 -6.89 -16.74
CA GLU A 96 2.16 -5.53 -16.20
C GLU A 96 3.00 -5.43 -14.93
N LYS A 97 2.80 -6.33 -13.96
CA LYS A 97 3.58 -6.36 -12.71
C LYS A 97 5.07 -6.60 -12.98
N LYS A 98 5.40 -7.46 -13.94
CA LYS A 98 6.78 -7.72 -14.35
C LYS A 98 7.43 -6.47 -14.93
N LYS A 99 6.73 -5.76 -15.83
CA LYS A 99 7.18 -4.47 -16.39
C LYS A 99 7.39 -3.42 -15.31
N HIS A 100 6.44 -3.27 -14.39
CA HIS A 100 6.55 -2.35 -13.25
C HIS A 100 7.79 -2.66 -12.41
N THR A 101 8.02 -3.93 -12.08
CA THR A 101 9.20 -4.37 -11.32
C THR A 101 10.50 -4.02 -12.05
N ILE A 102 10.56 -4.24 -13.36
CA ILE A 102 11.74 -3.91 -14.18
C ILE A 102 11.96 -2.39 -14.21
N GLN A 103 10.91 -1.60 -14.42
CA GLN A 103 11.00 -0.14 -14.42
C GLN A 103 11.50 0.40 -13.08
N THR A 104 10.93 -0.05 -11.96
CA THR A 104 11.33 0.37 -10.61
C THR A 104 12.79 0.01 -10.31
N LYS A 105 13.26 -1.16 -10.77
CA LYS A 105 14.68 -1.54 -10.65
C LYS A 105 15.56 -0.59 -11.46
N LEU A 106 15.22 -0.34 -12.72
CA LEU A 106 16.00 0.53 -13.60
C LEU A 106 16.08 1.97 -13.08
N THR A 107 14.96 2.53 -12.57
CA THR A 107 14.94 3.88 -12.00
C THR A 107 15.77 3.99 -10.72
N MET A 108 15.81 2.94 -9.90
CA MET A 108 16.74 2.89 -8.75
C MET A 108 18.19 2.96 -9.19
N PHE A 109 18.59 2.23 -10.24
CA PHE A 109 19.98 2.27 -10.73
C PHE A 109 20.36 3.59 -11.42
N MET A 110 19.39 4.28 -12.04
CA MET A 110 19.64 5.52 -12.78
C MET A 110 19.61 6.78 -11.90
N LYS A 111 19.22 6.68 -10.61
CA LYS A 111 19.31 7.80 -9.66
C LYS A 111 20.79 8.16 -9.47
N LYS A 112 21.21 9.22 -10.16
CA LYS A 112 22.50 9.86 -9.93
C LYS A 112 22.57 10.32 -8.47
N PRO A 113 23.69 10.14 -7.76
CA PRO A 113 23.88 10.78 -6.47
C PRO A 113 23.72 12.28 -6.68
N THR A 114 22.82 12.91 -5.92
CA THR A 114 22.72 14.36 -5.84
C THR A 114 24.11 14.91 -5.52
N PRO A 115 24.67 15.83 -6.32
CA PRO A 115 25.90 16.49 -5.94
C PRO A 115 25.58 17.27 -4.66
N VAL A 116 26.16 16.83 -3.54
CA VAL A 116 26.25 17.65 -2.33
C VAL A 116 27.01 18.90 -2.74
N THR A 117 26.28 20.00 -2.88
CA THR A 117 26.88 21.31 -3.07
C THR A 117 27.61 21.61 -1.76
N PRO A 118 28.94 21.77 -1.74
CA PRO A 118 29.60 22.26 -0.55
C PRO A 118 29.10 23.69 -0.36
N THR A 119 28.30 23.91 0.69
CA THR A 119 27.97 25.23 1.19
C THR A 119 29.29 25.98 1.36
N ALA A 120 29.54 26.94 0.48
CA ALA A 120 30.55 27.95 0.68
C ALA A 120 30.14 28.71 1.95
N ALA A 121 30.81 28.41 3.06
CA ALA A 121 30.82 29.28 4.21
C ALA A 121 31.48 30.58 3.75
N SER A 122 30.68 31.63 3.63
CA SER A 122 31.16 32.98 3.45
C SER A 122 31.84 33.40 4.74
N ASP A 123 33.18 33.46 4.71
CA ASP A 123 33.98 34.20 5.66
C ASP A 123 33.69 35.71 5.47
N ASP A 124 33.00 36.31 6.44
CA ASP A 124 32.95 37.76 6.64
C ASP A 124 33.52 38.06 8.03
N ASP A 125 34.84 38.16 8.13
CA ASP A 125 35.53 38.67 9.32
C ASP A 125 36.21 40.00 8.97
N ILE A 126 35.57 41.08 9.39
CA ILE A 126 36.04 42.46 9.25
C ILE A 126 36.92 42.79 10.46
N ASN A 127 38.24 42.81 10.27
CA ASN A 127 39.13 43.74 10.99
C ASN A 127 40.49 43.90 10.29
N ASP A 128 40.67 45.04 9.62
CA ASP A 128 41.98 45.63 9.27
C ASP A 128 42.58 46.30 10.53
N PRO A 129 43.93 46.43 10.72
CA PRO A 129 44.76 47.22 9.80
C PRO A 129 46.25 46.78 9.59
N GLN A 130 46.75 46.97 8.34
CA GLN A 130 48.06 47.53 7.86
C GLN A 130 49.43 47.34 8.61
N PRO A 131 50.61 47.66 8.01
CA PRO A 131 51.30 47.17 6.81
C PRO A 131 52.82 46.82 7.10
N SER A 132 53.65 46.62 6.04
CA SER A 132 55.16 46.64 6.04
C SER A 132 55.86 45.33 6.49
N THR A 133 56.97 44.80 5.95
CA THR A 133 57.99 45.06 4.91
C THR A 133 58.48 43.66 4.45
N SER A 134 59.18 43.38 3.35
CA SER A 134 60.54 43.80 3.01
C SER A 134 60.93 43.06 1.72
N GLY A 135 61.44 43.80 0.73
CA GLY A 135 62.05 43.20 -0.44
C GLY A 135 63.49 42.77 -0.15
N ARG A 136 63.90 41.66 -0.77
CA ARG A 136 65.18 41.53 -1.47
C ARG A 136 65.13 40.36 -2.45
#